data_AF-A0AAN7F164-F1
#
_entry.id   AF-A0AAN7F164-F1
#
_cell.length_a   1.000
_cell.length_b   1.000
_cell.length_c   1.000
_cell.angle_alpha   90.00
_cell.angle_beta   90.00
_cell.angle_gamma   90.00
#
_symmetry.space_group_name_H-M   'P 1'
#
loop_
_entity.id
_entity.type
_entity.pdbx_description
1 polymer ?
#
loop_
_entity_poly.entity_id
_entity_poly.type
_entity_poly.pdbx_seq_one_letter_code
_entity_poly.pdbx_strand_id
1 'polypeptide(L)'
;MIELVPINLRNRPDWYKEIVYHENKVPSLEHNGEVIGESLVLIKYVDSNFEGPSLLPDDPAKKEFADELINYSDTFNKIVFTSFKGDTVKEAGPAFDHLENALHKFNDGPFILGNEFSLVDITYAPFVEDFQALLSKLWNYDITAGRPKLARWIEEVNQIDAYKSTKKDPKVTVETFLLLVVASVVLANNPII
;
A
#
# COMPACT_ATOMS: atom_id res chain seq x y z
N MET A 1 -13.50 7.21 18.97
CA MET A 1 -13.89 5.99 18.22
C MET A 1 -14.19 6.41 16.79
N ILE A 2 -13.54 5.79 15.81
CA ILE A 2 -13.78 6.07 14.38
C ILE A 2 -14.91 5.16 13.90
N GLU A 3 -15.94 5.74 13.29
CA GLU A 3 -17.02 5.00 12.64
C GLU A 3 -16.64 4.69 11.19
N LEU A 4 -16.86 3.45 10.74
CA LEU A 4 -16.57 3.02 9.37
C LEU A 4 -17.84 3.05 8.52
N VAL A 5 -17.83 3.88 7.47
CA VAL A 5 -18.91 3.95 6.49
C VAL A 5 -18.42 3.35 5.15
N PRO A 6 -18.87 2.15 4.77
CA PRO A 6 -18.40 1.52 3.54
C PRO A 6 -18.98 2.22 2.30
N ILE A 7 -18.11 2.53 1.34
CA ILE A 7 -18.47 3.14 0.06
C ILE A 7 -18.28 2.11 -1.07
N ASN A 8 -19.35 1.78 -1.79
CA ASN A 8 -19.26 0.92 -2.97
C ASN A 8 -18.64 1.70 -4.14
N LEU A 9 -17.44 1.32 -4.59
CA LEU A 9 -16.74 2.03 -5.66
C LEU A 9 -17.36 1.82 -7.06
N ARG A 10 -18.13 0.76 -7.27
CA ARG A 10 -18.82 0.49 -8.55
C ARG A 10 -20.16 1.21 -8.66
N ASN A 11 -20.76 1.54 -7.52
CA ASN A 11 -22.02 2.28 -7.42
C ASN A 11 -21.92 3.25 -6.24
N ARG A 12 -21.10 4.28 -6.44
CA ARG A 12 -20.81 5.25 -5.38
C ARG A 12 -22.02 6.15 -5.18
N PRO A 13 -22.49 6.36 -3.94
CA PRO A 13 -23.65 7.22 -3.72
C PRO A 13 -23.32 8.69 -4.00
N ASP A 14 -24.24 9.40 -4.65
CA ASP A 14 -24.05 10.80 -5.05
C ASP A 14 -23.78 11.71 -3.83
N TRP A 15 -24.44 11.43 -2.70
CA TRP A 15 -24.27 12.19 -1.46
C TRP A 15 -22.81 12.23 -0.99
N TYR A 16 -21.99 11.22 -1.30
CA TYR A 16 -20.60 11.22 -0.85
C TYR A 16 -19.84 12.35 -1.53
N LYS A 17 -19.99 12.50 -2.85
CA LYS A 17 -19.36 13.59 -3.60
C LYS A 17 -19.99 14.95 -3.27
N GLU A 18 -21.30 14.99 -3.10
CA GLU A 18 -22.05 16.24 -2.95
C GLU A 18 -21.93 16.84 -1.55
N ILE A 19 -21.82 16.00 -0.52
CA ILE A 19 -21.94 16.40 0.88
C ILE A 19 -20.65 16.18 1.65
N VAL A 20 -19.98 15.04 1.44
CA VAL A 20 -18.83 14.65 2.29
C VAL A 20 -17.50 15.04 1.66
N TYR A 21 -17.18 14.52 0.48
CA TYR A 21 -15.86 14.70 -0.12
C TYR A 21 -15.94 14.91 -1.64
N HIS A 22 -15.79 16.16 -2.07
CA HIS A 22 -16.00 16.61 -3.44
C HIS A 22 -15.04 15.99 -4.47
N GLU A 23 -13.82 15.67 -4.06
CA GLU A 23 -12.81 14.97 -4.85
C GLU A 23 -13.26 13.56 -5.21
N ASN A 24 -14.25 13.02 -4.49
CA ASN A 24 -14.89 11.76 -4.78
C ASN A 24 -13.88 10.60 -4.85
N LYS A 25 -12.92 10.58 -3.92
CA LYS A 25 -11.95 9.49 -3.74
C LYS A 25 -12.13 8.88 -2.35
N VAL A 26 -11.64 7.66 -2.16
CA VAL A 26 -11.57 7.05 -0.82
C VAL A 26 -10.13 6.65 -0.51
N PRO A 27 -9.74 6.57 0.78
CA PRO A 27 -10.52 6.95 1.96
C PRO A 27 -10.63 8.48 2.15
N SER A 28 -11.63 8.91 2.94
CA SER A 28 -11.71 10.24 3.55
C SER A 28 -12.11 10.10 5.02
N LEU A 29 -11.72 11.03 5.88
CA LEU A 29 -12.06 11.10 7.29
C LEU A 29 -12.76 12.43 7.60
N GLU A 30 -13.91 12.36 8.27
CA GLU A 30 -14.54 13.54 8.86
C GLU A 30 -14.16 13.60 10.35
N HIS A 31 -13.52 14.68 10.78
CA HIS A 31 -13.15 14.91 12.18
C HIS A 31 -13.13 16.40 12.49
N ASN A 32 -13.68 16.81 13.63
CA ASN A 32 -13.76 18.22 14.06
C ASN A 32 -14.37 19.18 13.04
N GLY A 33 -15.33 18.71 12.23
CA GLY A 33 -16.00 19.51 11.21
C GLY A 33 -15.19 19.71 9.92
N GLU A 34 -14.04 19.04 9.79
CA GLU A 34 -13.23 19.03 8.58
C GLU A 34 -13.25 17.66 7.91
N VAL A 35 -13.20 17.64 6.58
CA VAL A 35 -13.03 16.41 5.80
C VAL A 35 -11.63 16.37 5.22
N ILE A 36 -10.91 15.31 5.56
CA ILE A 36 -9.52 15.07 5.20
C ILE A 36 -9.49 13.91 4.20
N GLY A 37 -8.85 14.13 3.06
CA GLY A 37 -8.56 13.09 2.08
C GLY A 37 -7.07 12.75 2.01
N GLU A 38 -6.69 12.04 0.95
CA GLU A 38 -5.32 11.58 0.68
C GLU A 38 -4.79 10.62 1.77
N SER A 39 -4.67 9.33 1.44
CA SER A 39 -4.39 8.26 2.42
C SER A 39 -3.14 8.50 3.25
N LEU A 40 -2.06 9.03 2.67
CA LEU A 40 -0.81 9.30 3.38
C LEU A 40 -0.96 10.47 4.38
N VAL A 41 -1.79 11.46 4.08
CA VAL A 41 -2.13 12.54 5.02
C VAL A 41 -2.98 11.97 6.15
N LEU A 42 -3.95 11.11 5.82
CA LEU A 42 -4.84 10.48 6.79
C LEU A 42 -4.10 9.62 7.82
N ILE A 43 -3.17 8.77 7.40
CA ILE A 43 -2.45 7.92 8.37
C ILE A 43 -1.59 8.76 9.34
N LYS A 44 -0.98 9.86 8.85
CA LYS A 44 -0.23 10.81 9.69
C LYS A 44 -1.17 11.57 10.63
N TYR A 45 -2.34 11.97 10.14
CA TYR A 45 -3.36 12.65 10.94
C TYR A 45 -3.87 11.76 12.07
N VAL A 46 -4.16 10.49 11.78
CA VAL A 46 -4.63 9.51 12.78
C VAL A 46 -3.58 9.33 13.87
N ASP A 47 -2.33 9.09 13.50
CA ASP A 47 -1.20 8.94 14.44
C ASP A 47 -1.00 10.17 15.34
N SER A 48 -1.25 11.38 14.82
CA SER A 48 -1.03 12.64 15.56
C SER A 48 -2.23 13.09 16.42
N ASN A 49 -3.45 12.65 16.13
CA ASN A 49 -4.68 13.21 16.71
C ASN A 49 -5.54 12.20 17.49
N PHE A 50 -5.22 10.91 17.44
CA PHE A 50 -5.93 9.87 18.17
C PHE A 50 -5.01 9.20 19.19
N GLU A 51 -5.58 8.75 20.30
CA GLU A 51 -4.84 7.99 21.30
C GLU A 51 -4.42 6.63 20.73
N GLY A 52 -3.19 6.21 21.06
CA GLY A 52 -2.64 4.94 20.63
C GLY A 52 -1.12 4.90 20.79
N PRO A 53 -0.50 3.74 20.51
CA PRO A 53 0.95 3.68 20.36
C PRO A 53 1.38 4.54 19.17
N SER A 54 2.50 5.26 19.30
CA SER A 54 3.09 6.00 18.19
C SER A 54 3.50 5.06 17.07
N LEU A 55 3.15 5.40 15.83
CA LEU A 55 3.53 4.65 14.62
C LEU A 55 4.73 5.28 13.91
N LEU A 56 5.34 6.30 14.51
CA LEU A 56 6.63 6.84 14.11
C LEU A 56 7.63 6.79 15.27
N PRO A 57 8.86 6.31 15.05
CA PRO A 57 9.90 6.27 16.07
C PRO A 57 10.41 7.67 16.37
N ASP A 58 10.95 7.90 17.57
CA ASP A 58 11.52 9.20 17.96
C ASP A 58 12.90 9.51 17.37
N ASP A 59 13.63 8.45 16.99
CA ASP A 59 14.97 8.54 16.42
C ASP A 59 14.98 9.40 15.13
N PRO A 60 15.80 10.47 15.07
CA PRO A 60 15.83 11.36 13.91
C PRO A 60 16.18 10.68 12.58
N ALA A 61 17.07 9.69 12.58
CA ALA A 61 17.47 8.98 11.36
C ALA A 61 16.36 8.04 10.88
N LYS A 62 15.61 7.42 11.80
CA LYS A 62 14.42 6.65 11.46
C LYS A 62 13.29 7.54 10.94
N LYS A 63 13.09 8.75 11.50
CA LYS A 63 12.11 9.73 11.00
C LYS A 63 12.43 10.19 9.57
N GLU A 64 13.69 10.55 9.31
CA GLU A 64 14.13 10.96 7.98
C GLU A 64 13.90 9.84 6.95
N PHE A 65 14.23 8.59 7.31
CA PHE A 65 14.00 7.46 6.42
C PHE A 65 12.53 7.12 6.23
N ALA A 66 11.70 7.34 7.25
CA ALA A 66 10.26 7.17 7.13
C ALA A 66 9.66 8.13 6.10
N ASP A 67 10.05 9.41 6.14
CA ASP A 67 9.60 10.39 5.17
C ASP A 67 10.13 10.09 3.76
N GLU A 68 11.38 9.64 3.61
CA GLU A 68 11.93 9.19 2.33
C GLU A 68 11.04 8.09 1.70
N LEU A 69 10.76 7.03 2.45
CA LEU A 69 10.00 5.88 1.94
C LEU A 69 8.52 6.19 1.73
N ILE A 70 7.88 6.94 2.63
CA ILE A 70 6.48 7.35 2.43
C ILE A 70 6.35 8.17 1.14
N ASN A 71 7.29 9.08 0.86
CA ASN A 71 7.29 9.85 -0.38
C ASN A 71 7.63 9.00 -1.61
N TYR A 72 8.39 7.91 -1.46
CA TYR A 72 8.71 6.98 -2.55
C TYR A 72 7.56 6.00 -2.87
N SER A 73 6.61 5.81 -1.96
CA SER A 73 5.54 4.79 -2.10
C SER A 73 4.74 4.88 -3.41
N ASP A 74 4.39 6.08 -3.88
CA ASP A 74 3.72 6.28 -5.18
C ASP A 74 4.61 5.87 -6.35
N THR A 75 5.92 6.10 -6.25
CA THR A 75 6.88 5.66 -7.27
C THR A 75 7.00 4.14 -7.30
N PHE A 76 7.08 3.49 -6.13
CA PHE A 76 7.04 2.03 -6.01
C PHE A 76 5.79 1.46 -6.69
N ASN A 77 4.60 1.96 -6.33
CA ASN A 77 3.33 1.53 -6.89
C ASN A 77 3.31 1.72 -8.42
N LYS A 78 3.73 2.89 -8.89
CA LYS A 78 3.78 3.20 -10.32
C LYS A 78 4.68 2.24 -11.08
N ILE A 79 5.88 1.95 -10.59
CA ILE A 79 6.81 1.01 -11.24
C ILE A 79 6.12 -0.35 -11.42
N VAL A 80 5.56 -0.91 -10.34
CA VAL A 80 4.91 -2.22 -10.40
C VAL A 80 3.70 -2.21 -11.33
N PHE A 81 2.81 -1.20 -11.27
CA PHE A 81 1.67 -1.13 -12.18
C PHE A 81 2.08 -0.98 -13.65
N THR A 82 3.09 -0.17 -13.94
CA THR A 82 3.53 0.03 -15.33
C THR A 82 4.19 -1.21 -15.93
N SER A 83 4.82 -2.05 -15.08
CA SER A 83 5.46 -3.31 -15.50
C SER A 83 4.49 -4.27 -16.18
N PHE A 84 3.18 -4.20 -15.87
CA PHE A 84 2.15 -5.10 -16.43
C PHE A 84 1.99 -4.98 -17.95
N LYS A 85 2.52 -3.91 -18.55
CA LYS A 85 2.50 -3.67 -20.00
C LYS A 85 3.75 -4.18 -20.72
N GLY A 86 4.77 -4.59 -19.98
CA GLY A 86 6.09 -4.96 -20.51
C GLY A 86 6.54 -6.34 -20.04
N ASP A 87 7.84 -6.47 -19.79
CA ASP A 87 8.41 -7.66 -19.14
C ASP A 87 8.23 -7.51 -17.63
N THR A 88 7.02 -7.84 -17.15
CA THR A 88 6.62 -7.65 -15.75
C THR A 88 7.65 -8.14 -14.74
N VAL A 89 8.22 -9.33 -14.96
CA VAL A 89 9.18 -9.94 -14.03
C VAL A 89 10.46 -9.10 -13.94
N LYS A 90 10.96 -8.65 -15.10
CA LYS A 90 12.17 -7.83 -15.19
C LYS A 90 11.95 -6.40 -14.71
N GLU A 91 10.77 -5.83 -14.98
CA GLU A 91 10.46 -4.43 -14.74
C GLU A 91 9.94 -4.15 -13.31
N ALA A 92 9.24 -5.09 -12.68
CA ALA A 92 8.79 -4.96 -11.30
C ALA A 92 9.89 -5.28 -10.28
N GLY A 93 10.85 -6.14 -10.64
CA GLY A 93 11.92 -6.60 -9.75
C GLY A 93 12.67 -5.48 -9.02
N PRO A 94 13.12 -4.41 -9.69
CA PRO A 94 13.83 -3.30 -9.04
C PRO A 94 13.05 -2.59 -7.92
N ALA A 95 11.71 -2.54 -8.01
CA ALA A 95 10.89 -1.95 -6.95
C ALA A 95 10.93 -2.81 -5.68
N PHE A 96 10.90 -4.13 -5.82
CA PHE A 96 11.04 -5.05 -4.68
C PHE A 96 12.48 -5.14 -4.19
N ASP A 97 13.48 -4.98 -5.05
CA ASP A 97 14.89 -4.87 -4.64
C ASP A 97 15.12 -3.61 -3.80
N HIS A 98 14.47 -2.50 -4.15
CA HIS A 98 14.52 -1.28 -3.33
C HIS A 98 13.94 -1.53 -1.93
N LEU A 99 12.81 -2.24 -1.82
CA LEU A 99 12.22 -2.57 -0.53
C LEU A 99 13.06 -3.57 0.29
N GLU A 100 13.65 -4.58 -0.36
CA GLU A 100 14.63 -5.48 0.28
C GLU A 100 15.81 -4.68 0.85
N ASN A 101 16.38 -3.76 0.07
CA ASN A 101 17.48 -2.91 0.52
C ASN A 101 17.06 -2.00 1.69
N ALA A 102 15.85 -1.46 1.67
CA ALA A 102 15.32 -0.64 2.76
C ALA A 102 15.28 -1.44 4.09
N LEU A 103 14.88 -2.71 4.04
CA LEU A 103 14.83 -3.62 5.20
C LEU A 103 16.21 -4.04 5.74
N HIS A 104 17.31 -3.67 5.07
CA HIS A 104 18.68 -3.83 5.59
C HIS A 104 19.19 -2.60 6.34
N LYS A 105 18.53 -1.44 6.23
CA LYS A 105 19.02 -0.19 6.83
C LYS A 105 19.05 -0.24 8.36
N PHE A 106 18.03 -0.84 8.97
CA PHE A 106 17.94 -1.06 10.41
C PHE A 106 17.90 -2.56 10.71
N ASN A 107 18.81 -3.04 11.56
CA ASN A 107 19.02 -4.47 11.81
C ASN A 107 18.49 -4.96 13.17
N ASP A 108 17.74 -4.10 13.86
CA ASP A 108 17.15 -4.32 15.18
C ASP A 108 15.76 -5.00 15.12
N GLY A 109 15.23 -5.31 13.93
CA GLY A 109 13.98 -6.05 13.83
C GLY A 109 13.51 -6.38 12.41
N PRO A 110 12.27 -6.88 12.28
CA PRO A 110 11.71 -7.34 11.01
C PRO A 110 11.02 -6.24 10.18
N PHE A 111 10.70 -5.10 10.80
CA PHE A 111 9.98 -3.99 10.16
C PHE A 111 10.94 -3.01 9.48
N ILE A 112 10.41 -2.17 8.60
CA ILE A 112 11.24 -1.29 7.76
C ILE A 112 12.05 -0.30 8.60
N LEU A 113 11.50 0.17 9.72
CA LEU A 113 12.18 1.04 10.68
C LEU A 113 12.80 0.27 11.86
N GLY A 114 12.92 -1.05 11.78
CA GLY A 114 13.55 -1.90 12.80
C GLY A 114 12.57 -2.80 13.55
N ASN A 115 12.54 -2.68 14.87
CA ASN A 115 11.78 -3.57 15.77
C ASN A 115 10.27 -3.27 15.87
N GLU A 116 9.86 -2.03 15.61
CA GLU A 116 8.48 -1.57 15.79
C GLU A 116 7.77 -1.39 14.44
N PHE A 117 6.52 -1.83 14.39
CA PHE A 117 5.64 -1.61 13.23
C PHE A 117 5.26 -0.13 13.13
N SER A 118 5.33 0.42 11.92
CA SER A 118 5.28 1.87 11.70
C SER A 118 4.34 2.29 10.57
N LEU A 119 4.16 3.60 10.41
CA LEU A 119 3.46 4.19 9.25
C LEU A 119 4.06 3.78 7.92
N VAL A 120 5.36 3.48 7.88
CA VAL A 120 6.01 3.01 6.65
C VAL A 120 5.50 1.61 6.31
N ASP A 121 5.46 0.70 7.27
CA ASP A 121 4.94 -0.65 7.04
C ASP A 121 3.45 -0.61 6.62
N ILE A 122 2.64 0.24 7.26
CA ILE A 122 1.23 0.48 6.91
C ILE A 122 1.08 0.97 5.46
N THR A 123 2.01 1.82 5.00
CA THR A 123 1.99 2.37 3.65
C THR A 123 2.23 1.31 2.58
N TYR A 124 3.16 0.38 2.84
CA TYR A 124 3.57 -0.62 1.84
C TYR A 124 2.78 -1.93 1.91
N ALA A 125 2.38 -2.39 3.10
CA ALA A 125 1.79 -3.72 3.30
C ALA A 125 0.60 -4.03 2.40
N PRO A 126 -0.42 -3.14 2.26
CA PRO A 126 -1.57 -3.44 1.40
C PRO A 126 -1.18 -3.66 -0.07
N PHE A 127 -0.25 -2.87 -0.58
CA PHE A 127 0.20 -2.97 -1.97
C PHE A 127 1.09 -4.19 -2.18
N VAL A 128 2.02 -4.47 -1.27
CA VAL A 128 2.87 -5.67 -1.38
C VAL A 128 2.02 -6.94 -1.32
N GLU A 129 1.00 -6.99 -0.47
CA GLU A 129 0.04 -8.10 -0.43
C GLU A 129 -0.69 -8.29 -1.77
N ASP A 130 -1.29 -7.23 -2.29
CA ASP A 130 -2.04 -7.28 -3.55
C ASP A 130 -1.11 -7.66 -4.73
N PHE A 131 0.10 -7.09 -4.78
CA PHE A 131 1.10 -7.41 -5.80
C PHE A 131 1.65 -8.84 -5.68
N GLN A 132 1.91 -9.35 -4.47
CA GLN A 132 2.37 -10.72 -4.26
C GLN A 132 1.35 -11.71 -4.85
N ALA A 133 0.07 -11.53 -4.53
CA ALA A 133 -1.00 -12.40 -5.02
C ALA A 133 -1.13 -12.30 -6.55
N LEU A 134 -1.13 -11.09 -7.10
CA LEU A 134 -1.33 -10.85 -8.53
C LEU A 134 -0.14 -11.35 -9.37
N LEU A 135 1.09 -11.01 -8.99
CA LEU A 135 2.31 -11.35 -9.71
C LEU A 135 2.57 -12.85 -9.70
N SER A 136 2.34 -13.51 -8.56
CA SER A 136 2.38 -14.97 -8.48
C SER A 136 1.35 -15.61 -9.41
N LYS A 137 0.10 -15.11 -9.39
CA LYS A 137 -1.00 -15.72 -10.15
C LYS A 137 -0.86 -15.55 -11.67
N LEU A 138 -0.47 -14.37 -12.13
CA LEU A 138 -0.51 -14.02 -13.55
C LEU A 138 0.84 -14.18 -14.26
N TRP A 139 1.95 -14.05 -13.55
CA TRP A 139 3.30 -14.13 -14.13
C TRP A 139 4.18 -15.21 -13.50
N ASN A 140 3.65 -16.02 -12.57
CA ASN A 140 4.43 -16.99 -11.80
C ASN A 140 5.67 -16.35 -11.15
N TYR A 141 5.54 -15.09 -10.73
CA TYR A 141 6.63 -14.32 -10.17
C TYR A 141 6.56 -14.33 -8.64
N ASP A 142 7.55 -14.94 -8.02
CA ASP A 142 7.75 -14.89 -6.58
C ASP A 142 8.58 -13.66 -6.19
N ILE A 143 7.93 -12.66 -5.60
CA ILE A 143 8.58 -11.43 -5.15
C ILE A 143 9.57 -11.67 -3.99
N THR A 144 9.50 -12.82 -3.32
CA THR A 144 10.38 -13.17 -2.19
C THR A 144 11.64 -13.90 -2.62
N ALA A 145 11.69 -14.41 -3.86
CA ALA A 145 12.86 -15.10 -4.38
C ALA A 145 14.07 -14.15 -4.44
N GLY A 146 15.13 -14.47 -3.68
CA GLY A 146 16.31 -13.61 -3.54
C GLY A 146 16.14 -12.40 -2.61
N ARG A 147 14.99 -12.28 -1.92
CA ARG A 147 14.65 -11.16 -1.03
C ARG A 147 14.25 -11.66 0.37
N PRO A 148 15.21 -12.20 1.15
CA PRO A 148 14.91 -12.84 2.42
C PRO A 148 14.38 -11.88 3.49
N LYS A 149 14.78 -10.60 3.49
CA LYS A 149 14.23 -9.62 4.44
C LYS A 149 12.79 -9.30 4.09
N LEU A 150 12.48 -9.13 2.81
CA LEU A 150 11.10 -8.94 2.34
C LEU A 150 10.23 -10.14 2.71
N ALA A 151 10.72 -11.37 2.51
CA ALA A 151 10.01 -12.58 2.90
C ALA A 151 9.65 -12.57 4.39
N ARG A 152 10.63 -12.26 5.25
CA ARG A 152 10.44 -12.16 6.70
C ARG A 152 9.48 -11.03 7.07
N TRP A 153 9.61 -9.86 6.44
CA TRP A 153 8.73 -8.72 6.68
C TRP A 153 7.27 -9.07 6.37
N ILE A 154 7.00 -9.75 5.25
CA ILE A 154 5.65 -10.23 4.91
C ILE A 154 5.13 -11.17 6.00
N GLU A 155 5.94 -12.13 6.47
CA GLU A 155 5.53 -13.07 7.53
C GLU A 155 5.13 -12.34 8.81
N GLU A 156 5.94 -11.39 9.26
CA GLU A 156 5.79 -10.68 10.53
C GLU A 156 4.62 -9.69 10.49
N VAL A 157 4.45 -8.96 9.37
CA VAL A 157 3.25 -8.12 9.14
C VAL A 157 1.97 -8.95 9.18
N ASN A 158 2.01 -10.17 8.64
CA ASN A 158 0.86 -11.09 8.68
C ASN A 158 0.57 -11.66 10.08
N GLN A 159 1.43 -11.45 11.08
CA GLN A 159 1.12 -11.80 12.46
C GLN A 159 0.33 -10.71 13.21
N ILE A 160 0.33 -9.46 12.70
CA ILE A 160 -0.32 -8.33 13.36
C ILE A 160 -1.84 -8.47 13.27
N ASP A 161 -2.53 -8.56 14.41
CA ASP A 161 -3.98 -8.75 14.47
C ASP A 161 -4.76 -7.62 13.78
N ALA A 162 -4.33 -6.37 13.98
CA ALA A 162 -4.92 -5.22 13.32
C ALA A 162 -4.84 -5.35 11.80
N TYR A 163 -3.68 -5.71 11.25
CA TYR A 163 -3.50 -5.90 9.80
C TYR A 163 -4.32 -7.08 9.27
N LYS A 164 -4.25 -8.25 9.92
CA LYS A 164 -5.03 -9.45 9.55
C LYS A 164 -6.52 -9.16 9.41
N SER A 165 -7.08 -8.33 10.30
CA SER A 165 -8.50 -7.99 10.29
C SER A 165 -8.95 -7.16 9.06
N THR A 166 -8.00 -6.54 8.35
CA THR A 166 -8.26 -5.70 7.17
C THR A 166 -8.08 -6.44 5.84
N LYS A 167 -7.53 -7.65 5.86
CA LYS A 167 -7.23 -8.42 4.65
C LYS A 167 -8.49 -8.79 3.90
N LYS A 168 -8.40 -8.71 2.56
CA LYS A 168 -9.48 -9.11 1.65
C LYS A 168 -9.35 -10.60 1.34
N ASP A 169 -10.44 -11.19 0.85
CA ASP A 169 -10.34 -12.50 0.21
C ASP A 169 -9.39 -12.38 -1.00
N PRO A 170 -8.33 -13.21 -1.10
CA PRO A 170 -7.38 -13.17 -2.21
C PRO A 170 -8.03 -13.25 -3.59
N LYS A 171 -9.18 -13.94 -3.72
CA LYS A 171 -9.94 -13.99 -4.98
C LYS A 171 -10.48 -12.61 -5.36
N VAL A 172 -11.02 -11.87 -4.39
CA VAL A 172 -11.56 -10.52 -4.61
C VAL A 172 -10.44 -9.55 -5.00
N THR A 173 -9.26 -9.66 -4.39
CA THR A 173 -8.07 -8.89 -4.79
C THR A 173 -7.73 -9.17 -6.26
N VAL A 174 -7.55 -10.45 -6.64
CA VAL A 174 -7.19 -10.81 -8.01
C VAL A 174 -8.24 -10.35 -9.01
N GLU A 175 -9.53 -10.54 -8.73
CA GLU A 175 -10.62 -10.09 -9.62
C GLU A 175 -10.65 -8.56 -9.80
N THR A 176 -10.42 -7.81 -8.72
CA THR A 176 -10.38 -6.34 -8.76
C THR A 176 -9.23 -5.83 -9.63
N PHE A 177 -8.04 -6.40 -9.46
CA PHE A 177 -6.86 -6.00 -10.23
C PHE A 177 -6.81 -6.58 -11.63
N LEU A 178 -7.45 -7.73 -11.89
CA LEU A 178 -7.51 -8.32 -13.23
C LEU A 178 -8.16 -7.36 -14.24
N LEU A 179 -9.20 -6.63 -13.83
CA LEU A 179 -9.81 -5.58 -14.66
C LEU A 179 -8.81 -4.47 -15.02
N LEU A 180 -7.98 -4.05 -14.07
CA LEU A 180 -6.94 -3.04 -14.28
C LEU A 180 -5.82 -3.55 -15.20
N VAL A 181 -5.41 -4.81 -15.04
CA VAL A 181 -4.42 -5.47 -15.90
C VAL A 181 -4.95 -5.60 -17.32
N VAL A 182 -6.17 -6.13 -17.49
CA VAL A 182 -6.80 -6.27 -18.82
C VAL A 182 -6.92 -4.93 -19.50
N ALA A 183 -7.40 -3.89 -18.81
CA ALA A 183 -7.46 -2.54 -19.37
C ALA A 183 -6.08 -2.02 -19.78
N SER A 184 -5.06 -2.23 -18.94
CA SER A 184 -3.68 -1.78 -19.20
C SER A 184 -3.04 -2.47 -20.39
N VAL A 185 -3.23 -3.79 -20.53
CA VAL A 185 -2.70 -4.60 -21.63
C VAL A 185 -3.45 -4.30 -22.94
N VAL A 186 -4.78 -4.18 -22.88
CA VAL A 186 -5.59 -3.83 -24.07
C VAL A 186 -5.21 -2.45 -24.60
N LEU A 187 -5.06 -1.44 -23.74
CA LEU A 187 -4.65 -0.10 -24.14
C LEU A 187 -3.21 -0.05 -24.69
N ALA A 188 -2.31 -0.89 -24.18
CA ALA A 188 -0.95 -1.00 -24.72
C ALA A 188 -0.91 -1.61 -26.13
N ASN A 189 -1.79 -2.58 -26.40
CA ASN A 189 -1.84 -3.30 -27.67
C ASN A 189 -2.77 -2.65 -28.72
N ASN A 190 -3.64 -1.73 -28.31
CA ASN A 190 -4.50 -0.91 -29.18
C ASN A 190 -4.51 0.54 -28.68
N PRO A 191 -3.46 1.34 -28.95
CA PRO A 191 -3.47 2.76 -28.64
C PRO A 191 -4.57 3.43 -29.46
N ILE A 192 -5.51 4.12 -28.79
CA ILE A 192 -6.49 4.97 -29.46
C ILE A 192 -5.68 6.12 -30.09
N ILE A 193 -5.61 6.12 -31.42
CA ILE A 193 -4.93 7.14 -32.24
C ILE A 193 -5.69 8.45 -32.17
#